data_AF-S4PAK8-F1
#
_entry.id   AF-S4PAK8-F1
#
_cell.length_a   1.000
_cell.length_b   1.000
_cell.length_c   1.000
_cell.angle_alpha   90.00
_cell.angle_beta   90.00
_cell.angle_gamma   90.00
#
_symmetry.space_group_name_H-M   'P 1'
#
loop_
_entity.id
_entity.type
_entity.pdbx_description
1 polymer ?
#
loop_
_entity_poly.entity_id
_entity_poly.type
_entity_poly.pdbx_seq_one_letter_code
_entity_poly.pdbx_strand_id
1 'polypeptide(L)'
;MLCPSDTPEGEACGLVKNLALMTHITTESSEEPIARLACNAGVEDVRLLGGEEINHPAVYLVFLNGNILGVTRHYKKLIKIFRMFRRRGLISAFVSIYPNHNQRTVYICSDGGRLCRPYIIVEKGFPLVQQAHINELNRGIRKFQDFLSDGLIEYLDVNEENDSHIATVEVEIDPYVTTHLEIEPFTILGVCAGLVPYPHHNQSPRNTYQCAMGKQAMGTIGYNQKNRIDTLMYNLVYPQCPMVKTKTIELTNFDKLPAGQNATVAVMSYSGYDIEDALILNRASIDRGYGRCLVYKSAKTTMKRYSNQTSDRILGPSRDANTGKIIKAHEILDTDGIAAPGEMVENRQVLINKQMPPATLNPISQGQPQQIDYKDVPITYKGPVESYIEKVMVSSNSEDAFLIKILLRQTRVPEIGDKFSSRHGQKGVTGLIVQQEDMPFNDRGICPDMIMNPHGFPSRMTVGKTIELLAGKAGLMEGKFHYGTAFGGSKVRDVCKELEKHGYNYHGKDIFYSGLTGEPLEAYIYSGPVYYQKLKHMVQDKMHARARGPRAVLTRQPTEGRSRDGGLRLGEMERDCLIGYGASMLLMERLMLASDAFIANICGTCGRLASRAWCHAC
;
A
#
# COMPACT_ATOMS: atom_id res chain seq x y z
N MET A 1 14.08 -2.49 15.22
CA MET A 1 12.78 -3.20 15.29
C MET A 1 11.70 -2.69 14.33
N LEU A 2 11.48 -1.38 14.20
CA LEU A 2 10.43 -0.81 13.34
C LEU A 2 11.06 -0.14 12.11
N CYS A 3 10.33 -0.15 11.00
CA CYS A 3 10.78 0.51 9.78
C CYS A 3 10.74 2.04 9.96
N PRO A 4 11.84 2.76 9.72
CA PRO A 4 11.88 4.22 9.92
C PRO A 4 11.08 5.01 8.87
N SER A 5 10.93 4.45 7.66
CA SER A 5 10.30 5.17 6.53
C SER A 5 8.88 4.72 6.19
N ASP A 6 8.39 3.59 6.68
CA ASP A 6 7.04 3.11 6.32
C ASP A 6 6.02 3.57 7.36
N THR A 7 5.61 4.83 7.24
CA THR A 7 4.52 5.45 8.00
C THR A 7 3.58 6.17 7.04
N PRO A 8 2.25 6.13 7.25
CA PRO A 8 1.33 6.88 6.42
C PRO A 8 1.50 8.38 6.66
N GLU A 9 1.30 9.17 5.60
CA GLU A 9 1.15 10.62 5.73
C GLU A 9 -0.28 10.99 6.19
N GLY A 10 -0.42 12.12 6.87
CA GLY A 10 -1.68 12.63 7.39
C GLY A 10 -1.89 12.33 8.88
N GLU A 11 -3.15 12.14 9.27
CA GLU A 11 -3.54 11.99 10.69
C GLU A 11 -2.91 10.76 11.38
N ALA A 12 -2.70 9.68 10.62
CA ALA A 12 -2.13 8.44 11.14
C ALA A 12 -0.58 8.43 11.21
N CYS A 13 0.08 9.56 10.88
CA CYS A 13 1.53 9.67 10.89
C CYS A 13 2.10 9.36 12.27
N GLY A 14 3.01 8.38 12.35
CA GLY A 14 3.62 7.94 13.60
C GLY A 14 2.74 7.04 14.49
N LEU A 15 1.42 6.99 14.27
CA LEU A 15 0.49 6.09 14.97
C LEU A 15 0.51 4.69 14.36
N VAL A 16 0.43 4.62 13.03
CA VAL A 16 0.53 3.35 12.30
C VAL A 16 1.98 3.12 11.92
N LYS A 17 2.55 2.03 12.42
CA LYS A 17 3.94 1.64 12.20
C LYS A 17 4.00 0.25 11.57
N ASN A 18 5.07 0.01 10.82
CA ASN A 18 5.34 -1.28 10.19
C ASN A 18 6.62 -1.88 10.78
N LEU A 19 6.62 -3.19 10.98
CA LEU A 19 7.80 -3.91 11.45
C LEU A 19 8.93 -3.83 10.40
N ALA A 20 10.17 -3.75 10.88
CA ALA A 20 11.35 -3.93 10.05
C ALA A 20 11.47 -5.41 9.61
N LEU A 21 12.33 -5.68 8.63
CA LEU A 21 12.65 -7.06 8.27
C LEU A 21 13.40 -7.75 9.43
N MET A 22 13.24 -9.06 9.53
CA MET A 22 13.86 -9.90 10.58
C MET A 22 13.40 -9.62 12.03
N THR A 23 12.47 -8.68 12.24
CA THR A 23 11.81 -8.53 13.54
C THR A 23 10.87 -9.72 13.79
N HIS A 24 11.01 -10.34 14.96
CA HIS A 24 10.17 -11.44 15.43
C HIS A 24 9.37 -10.98 16.65
N ILE A 25 8.16 -11.53 16.83
CA ILE A 25 7.30 -11.25 17.99
C ILE A 25 7.36 -12.46 18.91
N THR A 26 7.69 -12.26 20.18
CA THR A 26 7.79 -13.35 21.15
C THR A 26 6.43 -13.98 21.45
N THR A 27 6.41 -15.29 21.65
CA THR A 27 5.28 -16.02 22.23
C THR A 27 5.52 -16.25 23.72
N GLU A 28 4.45 -16.41 24.49
CA GLU A 28 4.56 -16.68 25.93
C GLU A 28 5.32 -17.99 26.21
N SER A 29 6.11 -17.98 27.29
CA SER A 29 6.84 -19.15 27.78
C SER A 29 6.61 -19.34 29.27
N SER A 30 6.55 -20.60 29.71
CA SER A 30 6.26 -20.96 31.10
C SER A 30 7.27 -20.33 32.06
N GLU A 31 6.78 -19.66 33.09
CA GLU A 31 7.61 -18.96 34.10
C GLU A 31 8.28 -19.93 35.08
N GLU A 32 7.65 -21.07 35.38
CA GLU A 32 8.09 -21.97 36.44
C GLU A 32 9.52 -22.54 36.23
N PRO A 33 9.92 -23.03 35.04
CA PRO A 33 11.30 -23.46 34.80
C PRO A 33 12.32 -22.33 34.95
N ILE A 34 11.93 -21.11 34.59
CA ILE A 34 12.78 -19.91 34.62
C ILE A 34 13.00 -19.47 36.07
N ALA A 35 11.93 -19.47 36.88
CA ALA A 35 11.99 -19.21 38.32
C ALA A 35 12.89 -20.22 39.03
N ARG A 36 12.72 -21.53 38.74
CA ARG A 36 13.58 -22.59 39.29
C ARG A 36 15.05 -22.41 38.91
N LEU A 37 15.33 -22.05 37.65
CA LEU A 37 16.68 -21.78 37.18
C LEU A 37 17.31 -20.58 37.90
N ALA A 38 16.55 -19.52 38.12
CA ALA A 38 17.01 -18.33 38.84
C ALA A 38 17.37 -18.66 40.30
N CYS A 39 16.51 -19.38 41.03
CA CYS A 39 16.82 -19.83 42.39
C CYS A 39 18.11 -20.68 42.41
N ASN A 40 18.24 -21.64 41.50
CA ASN A 40 19.45 -22.48 41.38
C ASN A 40 20.71 -21.69 40.99
N ALA A 41 20.56 -20.57 40.29
CA ALA A 41 21.67 -19.71 39.88
C ALA A 41 22.16 -18.75 41.00
N GLY A 42 21.50 -18.77 42.17
CA GLY A 42 21.86 -17.95 43.34
C GLY A 42 20.99 -16.70 43.51
N VAL A 43 19.70 -16.79 43.16
CA VAL A 43 18.68 -15.82 43.57
C VAL A 43 18.09 -16.27 44.90
N GLU A 44 18.18 -15.41 45.91
CA GLU A 44 17.67 -15.65 47.26
C GLU A 44 16.26 -15.08 47.42
N ASP A 45 15.39 -15.81 48.11
CA ASP A 45 14.02 -15.35 48.38
C ASP A 45 14.03 -14.14 49.31
N VAL A 46 13.31 -13.08 48.93
CA VAL A 46 13.21 -11.83 49.70
C VAL A 46 12.68 -12.08 51.12
N ARG A 47 11.86 -13.11 51.32
CA ARG A 47 11.28 -13.46 52.63
C ARG A 47 12.31 -13.90 53.66
N LEU A 48 13.51 -14.29 53.23
CA LEU A 48 14.59 -14.77 54.10
C LEU A 48 15.53 -13.65 54.55
N LEU A 49 15.35 -12.43 54.05
CA LEU A 49 16.30 -11.34 54.21
C LEU A 49 15.74 -10.16 55.01
N GLY A 50 16.62 -9.51 55.77
CA GLY A 50 16.29 -8.28 56.48
C GLY A 50 16.23 -7.04 55.58
N GLY A 51 15.60 -5.97 56.05
CA GLY A 51 15.52 -4.69 55.32
C GLY A 51 16.89 -4.04 55.06
N GLU A 52 17.88 -4.27 55.93
CA GLU A 52 19.26 -3.79 55.73
C GLU A 52 19.98 -4.54 54.60
N GLU A 53 19.74 -5.85 54.49
CA GLU A 53 20.38 -6.71 53.49
C GLU A 53 19.83 -6.43 52.08
N ILE A 54 18.52 -6.19 51.97
CA ILE A 54 17.87 -5.84 50.70
C ILE A 54 18.38 -4.49 50.18
N ASN A 55 18.61 -3.52 51.07
CA ASN A 55 19.03 -2.17 50.69
C ASN A 55 20.53 -2.04 50.39
N HIS A 56 21.32 -3.07 50.69
CA HIS A 56 22.77 -3.06 50.51
C HIS A 56 23.18 -2.69 49.07
N PRO A 57 24.18 -1.81 48.86
CA PRO A 57 24.54 -1.27 47.54
C PRO A 57 24.94 -2.34 46.50
N ALA A 58 25.48 -3.48 46.95
CA ALA A 58 25.88 -4.59 46.09
C ALA A 58 24.73 -5.55 45.71
N VAL A 59 23.53 -5.38 46.27
CA VAL A 59 22.39 -6.28 46.05
C VAL A 59 21.52 -5.75 44.91
N TYR A 60 21.16 -6.66 44.01
CA TYR A 60 20.24 -6.41 42.90
C TYR A 60 18.94 -7.19 43.11
N LEU A 61 17.79 -6.53 42.93
CA LEU A 61 16.48 -7.18 42.94
C LEU A 61 16.22 -7.88 41.60
N VAL A 62 15.72 -9.10 41.63
CA VAL A 62 15.43 -9.89 40.42
C VAL A 62 13.93 -9.94 40.20
N PHE A 63 13.50 -9.49 39.03
CA PHE A 63 12.11 -9.52 38.58
C PHE A 63 11.90 -10.59 37.52
N LEU A 64 10.79 -11.32 37.61
CA LEU A 64 10.29 -12.22 36.57
C LEU A 64 8.91 -11.72 36.11
N ASN A 65 8.81 -11.21 34.88
CA ASN A 65 7.57 -10.63 34.31
C ASN A 65 6.90 -9.59 35.23
N GLY A 66 7.72 -8.79 35.95
CA GLY A 66 7.24 -7.78 36.90
C GLY A 66 7.01 -8.27 38.33
N ASN A 67 7.02 -9.58 38.57
CA ASN A 67 6.96 -10.17 39.91
C ASN A 67 8.33 -10.20 40.55
N ILE A 68 8.43 -9.87 41.85
CA ILE A 68 9.68 -9.96 42.61
C ILE A 68 9.96 -11.44 42.86
N LEU A 69 11.04 -11.96 42.27
CA LEU A 69 11.46 -13.33 42.47
C LEU A 69 12.41 -13.46 43.68
N GLY A 70 13.28 -12.47 43.87
CA GLY A 70 14.32 -12.54 44.89
C GLY A 70 15.36 -11.44 44.75
N VAL A 71 16.51 -11.64 45.39
CA VAL A 71 17.68 -10.78 45.25
C VAL A 71 18.93 -11.58 44.87
N THR A 72 19.93 -10.89 44.31
CA THR A 72 21.25 -11.47 44.06
C THR A 72 22.35 -10.45 44.31
N ARG A 73 23.48 -10.90 44.87
CA ARG A 73 24.72 -10.11 45.00
C ARG A 73 25.59 -10.19 43.74
N HIS A 74 25.39 -11.21 42.92
CA HIS A 74 26.26 -11.52 41.78
C HIS A 74 25.48 -11.53 40.46
N TYR A 75 24.84 -10.41 40.13
CA TYR A 75 24.00 -10.27 38.93
C TYR A 75 24.74 -10.64 37.62
N LYS A 76 26.04 -10.32 37.49
CA LYS A 76 26.83 -10.69 36.30
C LYS A 76 26.91 -12.21 36.09
N LYS A 77 27.03 -12.97 37.19
CA LYS A 77 27.06 -14.43 37.15
C LYS A 77 25.69 -14.98 36.74
N LEU A 78 24.61 -14.43 37.30
CA LEU A 78 23.23 -14.78 36.95
C LEU A 78 22.98 -14.60 35.45
N ILE A 79 23.28 -13.42 34.89
CA ILE A 79 23.12 -13.11 33.47
C ILE A 79 23.90 -14.08 32.59
N LYS A 80 25.17 -14.35 32.94
CA LYS A 80 26.02 -15.28 32.19
C LYS A 80 25.46 -16.70 32.17
N ILE A 81 24.92 -17.18 33.30
CA ILE A 81 24.29 -18.51 33.38
C ILE A 81 23.05 -18.54 32.47
N PHE A 82 22.15 -17.57 32.58
CA PHE A 82 20.94 -17.54 31.75
C PHE A 82 21.26 -17.47 30.25
N ARG A 83 22.17 -16.59 29.83
CA ARG A 83 22.62 -16.51 28.43
C ARG A 83 23.25 -17.83 27.96
N MET A 84 24.05 -18.49 28.80
CA MET A 84 24.63 -19.80 28.47
C MET A 84 23.55 -20.89 28.29
N PHE A 85 22.56 -20.96 29.18
CA PHE A 85 21.45 -21.90 29.05
C PHE A 85 20.60 -21.62 27.79
N ARG A 86 20.40 -20.34 27.46
CA ARG A 86 19.70 -19.90 26.24
C ARG A 86 20.43 -20.33 24.98
N ARG A 87 21.74 -20.05 24.92
CA ARG A 87 22.61 -20.36 23.78
C ARG A 87 22.81 -21.86 23.55
N ARG A 88 22.54 -22.71 24.55
CA ARG A 88 22.53 -24.19 24.42
C ARG A 88 21.15 -24.77 24.14
N GLY A 89 20.13 -23.93 23.96
CA GLY A 89 18.75 -24.36 23.71
C GLY A 89 18.05 -25.01 24.91
N LEU A 90 18.55 -24.84 26.14
CA LEU A 90 17.94 -25.40 27.35
C LEU A 90 16.76 -24.55 27.86
N ILE A 91 16.79 -23.25 27.56
CA ILE A 91 15.66 -22.32 27.76
C ILE A 91 15.27 -21.71 26.42
N SER A 92 14.03 -21.19 26.34
CA SER A 92 13.54 -20.55 25.13
C SER A 92 14.45 -19.39 24.70
N ALA A 93 14.73 -19.31 23.39
CA ALA A 93 15.53 -18.25 22.78
C ALA A 93 14.93 -16.84 22.97
N PHE A 94 13.66 -16.75 23.38
CA PHE A 94 12.95 -15.49 23.59
C PHE A 94 12.97 -15.00 25.04
N VAL A 95 13.52 -15.78 25.98
CA VAL A 95 13.73 -15.33 27.35
C VAL A 95 14.78 -14.24 27.33
N SER A 96 14.40 -13.05 27.76
CA SER A 96 15.28 -11.89 27.86
C SER A 96 15.75 -11.69 29.28
N ILE A 97 17.01 -11.31 29.44
CA ILE A 97 17.63 -10.97 30.71
C ILE A 97 18.57 -9.76 30.56
N TYR A 98 18.26 -8.70 31.29
CA TYR A 98 19.06 -7.47 31.29
C TYR A 98 19.13 -6.82 32.68
N PRO A 99 20.27 -6.19 33.02
CA PRO A 99 20.40 -5.40 34.25
C PRO A 99 19.95 -3.95 34.03
N ASN A 100 19.36 -3.35 35.06
CA ASN A 100 19.20 -1.90 35.17
C ASN A 100 20.02 -1.39 36.36
N HIS A 101 21.14 -0.72 36.08
CA HIS A 101 22.06 -0.23 37.10
C HIS A 101 21.47 0.92 37.93
N ASN A 102 20.60 1.74 37.34
CA ASN A 102 20.00 2.89 38.04
C ASN A 102 19.03 2.42 39.13
N GLN A 103 18.26 1.38 38.84
CA GLN A 103 17.30 0.80 39.78
C GLN A 103 17.92 -0.32 40.64
N ARG A 104 19.12 -0.79 40.31
CA ARG A 104 19.75 -2.00 40.88
C ARG A 104 18.84 -3.21 40.77
N THR A 105 18.34 -3.44 39.56
CA THR A 105 17.42 -4.53 39.26
C THR A 105 17.92 -5.39 38.10
N VAL A 106 17.57 -6.66 38.08
CA VAL A 106 17.72 -7.56 36.93
C VAL A 106 16.33 -7.98 36.52
N TYR A 107 16.00 -7.75 35.26
CA TYR A 107 14.72 -8.16 34.69
C TYR A 107 14.90 -9.43 33.90
N ILE A 108 14.04 -10.40 34.16
CA ILE A 108 13.86 -11.62 33.37
C ILE A 108 12.46 -11.54 32.75
N CYS A 109 12.39 -11.52 31.44
CA CYS A 109 11.15 -11.42 30.69
C CYS A 109 10.93 -12.69 29.86
N SER A 110 9.83 -13.39 30.14
CA SER A 110 9.38 -14.62 29.47
C SER A 110 7.98 -14.48 28.86
N ASP A 111 7.40 -13.28 28.97
CA ASP A 111 6.12 -12.85 28.41
C ASP A 111 6.15 -12.73 26.87
N GLY A 112 4.97 -12.83 26.28
CA GLY A 112 4.73 -12.71 24.86
C GLY A 112 4.51 -11.25 24.42
N GLY A 113 4.59 -11.01 23.11
CA GLY A 113 4.30 -9.69 22.52
C GLY A 113 5.48 -8.72 22.49
N ARG A 114 6.66 -9.12 22.96
CA ARG A 114 7.90 -8.34 22.82
C ARG A 114 8.44 -8.44 21.40
N LEU A 115 9.11 -7.38 20.96
CA LEU A 115 9.82 -7.37 19.68
C LEU A 115 11.26 -7.79 19.91
N CYS A 116 11.70 -8.79 19.15
CA CYS A 116 13.07 -9.25 19.16
C CYS A 116 13.65 -9.34 17.74
N ARG A 117 14.98 -9.33 17.64
CA ARG A 117 15.69 -9.43 16.37
C ARG A 117 16.93 -10.29 16.55
N PRO A 118 17.27 -11.13 15.56
CA PRO A 118 18.42 -12.01 15.69
C PRO A 118 19.72 -11.27 15.37
N TYR A 119 20.74 -11.51 16.18
CA TYR A 119 22.10 -10.99 16.01
C TYR A 119 23.13 -12.11 16.09
N ILE A 120 24.25 -11.93 15.40
CA ILE A 120 25.39 -12.84 15.48
C ILE A 120 26.12 -12.58 16.79
N ILE A 121 26.43 -13.64 17.53
CA ILE A 121 27.17 -13.53 18.78
C ILE A 121 28.65 -13.31 18.45
N VAL A 122 29.27 -12.34 19.15
CA VAL A 122 30.71 -12.07 19.07
C VAL A 122 31.36 -12.52 20.39
N GLU A 123 32.38 -13.35 20.29
CA GLU A 123 33.19 -13.74 21.44
C GLU A 123 34.67 -13.44 21.20
N LYS A 124 35.30 -12.74 22.15
CA LYS A 124 36.73 -12.38 22.12
C LYS A 124 37.14 -11.67 20.81
N GLY A 125 36.26 -10.83 20.26
CA GLY A 125 36.50 -10.08 19.03
C GLY A 125 36.30 -10.84 17.73
N PHE A 126 35.77 -12.07 17.76
CA PHE A 126 35.45 -12.82 16.55
C PHE A 126 33.96 -13.17 16.50
N PRO A 127 33.29 -12.99 15.35
CA PRO A 127 31.93 -13.50 15.16
C PRO A 127 31.96 -15.04 15.19
N LEU A 128 31.01 -15.64 15.91
CA LEU A 128 30.91 -17.10 16.02
C LEU A 128 30.46 -17.75 14.69
N VAL A 129 29.77 -17.00 13.84
CA VAL A 129 29.42 -17.44 12.50
C VAL A 129 30.66 -17.34 11.60
N GLN A 130 31.17 -18.48 11.17
CA GLN A 130 32.33 -18.60 10.28
C GLN A 130 31.90 -18.96 8.85
N GLN A 131 32.80 -18.76 7.89
CA GLN A 131 32.55 -19.10 6.48
C GLN A 131 32.17 -20.57 6.26
N ALA A 132 32.67 -21.50 7.10
CA ALA A 132 32.28 -22.90 7.06
C ALA A 132 30.77 -23.09 7.30
N HIS A 133 30.21 -22.40 8.30
CA HIS A 133 28.77 -22.44 8.60
C HIS A 133 27.94 -21.85 7.45
N ILE A 134 28.43 -20.79 6.80
CA ILE A 134 27.78 -20.19 5.63
C ILE A 134 27.77 -21.17 4.44
N ASN A 135 28.87 -21.89 4.22
CA ASN A 135 28.95 -22.91 3.17
C ASN A 135 28.00 -24.09 3.45
N GLU A 136 27.85 -24.50 4.71
CA GLU A 136 26.90 -25.53 5.13
C GLU A 136 25.44 -25.08 4.97
N LEU A 137 25.14 -23.82 5.29
CA LEU A 137 23.83 -23.20 5.05
C LEU A 137 23.49 -23.18 3.56
N ASN A 138 24.43 -22.77 2.71
CA ASN A 138 24.25 -22.73 1.25
C ASN A 138 24.03 -24.13 0.64
N ARG A 139 24.64 -25.17 1.24
CA ARG A 139 24.43 -26.57 0.85
C ARG A 139 23.13 -27.17 1.41
N GLY A 140 22.42 -26.45 2.27
CA GLY A 140 21.20 -26.92 2.93
C GLY A 140 21.43 -27.96 4.03
N ILE A 141 22.67 -28.09 4.52
CA ILE A 141 23.04 -29.02 5.60
C ILE A 141 22.52 -28.47 6.94
N ARG A 142 22.69 -27.16 7.16
CA ARG A 142 22.15 -26.43 8.32
C ARG A 142 21.00 -25.52 7.92
N LYS A 143 20.04 -25.37 8.82
CA LYS A 143 18.93 -24.40 8.76
C LYS A 143 19.16 -23.29 9.77
N PHE A 144 18.42 -22.19 9.63
CA PHE A 144 18.50 -21.04 10.55
C PHE A 144 18.30 -21.44 12.03
N GLN A 145 17.41 -22.40 12.31
CA GLN A 145 17.18 -22.88 13.67
C GLN A 145 18.41 -23.56 14.29
N ASP A 146 19.25 -24.20 13.47
CA ASP A 146 20.47 -24.87 13.94
C ASP A 146 21.51 -23.85 14.42
N PHE A 147 21.53 -22.64 13.83
CA PHE A 147 22.38 -21.54 14.29
C PHE A 147 21.96 -21.01 15.67
N LEU A 148 20.66 -21.12 16.01
CA LEU A 148 20.14 -20.76 17.33
C LEU A 148 20.46 -21.85 18.36
N SER A 149 20.29 -23.13 18.00
CA SER A 149 20.58 -24.25 18.92
C SER A 149 22.07 -24.36 19.25
N ASP A 150 22.92 -24.04 18.28
CA ASP A 150 24.38 -24.07 18.45
C ASP A 150 24.93 -22.82 19.12
N GLY A 151 24.07 -21.83 19.41
CA GLY A 151 24.46 -20.59 20.08
C GLY A 151 25.36 -19.69 19.23
N LEU A 152 25.19 -19.72 17.91
CA LEU A 152 25.91 -18.83 16.97
C LEU A 152 25.19 -17.49 16.80
N ILE A 153 23.87 -17.53 16.85
CA ILE A 153 22.96 -16.39 16.74
C ILE A 153 22.04 -16.40 17.97
N GLU A 154 21.63 -15.24 18.45
CA GLU A 154 20.58 -15.15 19.46
C GLU A 154 19.61 -13.99 19.17
N TYR A 155 18.39 -14.11 19.68
CA TYR A 155 17.40 -13.04 19.62
C TYR A 155 17.62 -12.09 20.80
N LEU A 156 17.73 -10.80 20.48
CA LEU A 156 17.75 -9.74 21.48
C LEU A 156 16.43 -8.98 21.41
N ASP A 157 15.88 -8.64 22.56
CA ASP A 157 14.78 -7.67 22.65
C ASP A 157 15.32 -6.25 22.87
N VAL A 158 14.42 -5.27 22.82
CA VAL A 158 14.78 -3.84 22.93
C VAL A 158 15.52 -3.52 24.24
N ASN A 159 15.22 -4.23 25.33
CA ASN A 159 15.85 -3.98 26.61
C ASN A 159 17.24 -4.62 26.70
N GLU A 160 17.42 -5.83 26.15
CA GLU A 160 18.73 -6.46 25.99
C GLU A 160 19.63 -5.70 25.01
N GLU A 161 19.07 -5.08 23.97
CA GLU A 161 19.80 -4.22 23.05
C GLU A 161 20.45 -3.02 23.79
N ASN A 162 19.80 -2.47 24.82
CA ASN A 162 20.37 -1.38 25.63
C ASN A 162 21.59 -1.82 26.48
N ASP A 163 21.67 -3.10 26.83
CA ASP A 163 22.82 -3.70 27.56
C ASP A 163 23.90 -4.23 26.61
N SER A 164 23.64 -4.24 25.31
CA SER A 164 24.51 -4.86 24.30
C SER A 164 25.27 -3.82 23.48
N HIS A 165 26.50 -4.16 23.09
CA HIS A 165 27.27 -3.37 22.13
C HIS A 165 27.27 -4.08 20.78
N ILE A 166 26.54 -3.53 19.82
CA ILE A 166 26.28 -4.14 18.51
C ILE A 166 27.14 -3.44 17.45
N ALA A 167 28.01 -4.19 16.78
CA ALA A 167 28.74 -3.69 15.60
C ALA A 167 27.84 -3.78 14.34
N THR A 168 27.92 -2.79 13.45
CA THR A 168 27.12 -2.77 12.21
C THR A 168 27.77 -3.61 11.11
N VAL A 169 29.10 -3.59 11.05
CA VAL A 169 29.92 -4.36 10.12
C VAL A 169 31.08 -5.02 10.84
N GLU A 170 31.64 -6.08 10.27
CA GLU A 170 32.74 -6.85 10.88
C GLU A 170 33.99 -5.99 11.14
N VAL A 171 34.23 -4.96 10.33
CA VAL A 171 35.39 -4.05 10.48
C VAL A 171 35.29 -3.16 11.72
N GLU A 172 34.08 -2.96 12.26
CA GLU A 172 33.81 -2.14 13.43
C GLU A 172 33.83 -2.93 14.75
N ILE A 173 34.18 -4.22 14.71
CA ILE A 173 34.22 -5.06 15.91
C ILE A 173 35.37 -4.62 16.82
N ASP A 174 35.03 -4.08 17.99
CA ASP A 174 35.95 -3.92 19.11
C ASP A 174 36.06 -5.24 19.91
N PRO A 175 37.25 -5.86 20.03
CA PRO A 175 37.45 -7.13 20.75
C PRO A 175 37.08 -7.12 22.25
N TYR A 176 37.08 -5.95 22.88
CA TYR A 176 36.89 -5.81 24.33
C TYR A 176 35.45 -5.46 24.70
N VAL A 177 34.74 -4.76 23.83
CA VAL A 177 33.42 -4.18 24.14
C VAL A 177 32.28 -4.84 23.36
N THR A 178 32.53 -5.25 22.11
CA THR A 178 31.46 -5.74 21.21
C THR A 178 30.91 -7.07 21.68
N THR A 179 29.59 -7.14 21.86
CA THR A 179 28.88 -8.36 22.26
C THR A 179 28.20 -9.06 21.09
N HIS A 180 27.73 -8.28 20.12
CA HIS A 180 26.96 -8.80 18.99
C HIS A 180 27.32 -8.08 17.69
N LEU A 181 26.98 -8.72 16.57
CA LEU A 181 27.14 -8.21 15.22
C LEU A 181 25.77 -8.23 14.52
N GLU A 182 25.43 -7.11 13.88
CA GLU A 182 24.26 -6.99 13.00
C GLU A 182 24.39 -7.96 11.82
N ILE A 183 23.35 -8.75 11.53
CA ILE A 183 23.38 -9.69 10.41
C ILE A 183 23.49 -8.95 9.09
N GLU A 184 22.65 -7.92 8.92
CA GLU A 184 22.63 -7.14 7.68
C GLU A 184 21.92 -5.79 7.89
N PRO A 185 22.59 -4.63 7.65
CA PRO A 185 22.03 -3.32 7.98
C PRO A 185 20.76 -2.94 7.22
N PHE A 186 20.54 -3.43 5.99
CA PHE A 186 19.35 -3.06 5.22
C PHE A 186 18.04 -3.59 5.84
N THR A 187 18.13 -4.56 6.74
CA THR A 187 16.97 -5.21 7.36
C THR A 187 16.25 -4.28 8.35
N ILE A 188 16.82 -3.13 8.69
CA ILE A 188 16.11 -2.04 9.38
C ILE A 188 14.93 -1.49 8.57
N LEU A 189 14.97 -1.60 7.24
CA LEU A 189 13.87 -1.23 6.37
C LEU A 189 12.83 -2.36 6.36
N GLY A 190 11.55 -1.99 6.32
CA GLY A 190 10.44 -2.93 6.12
C GLY A 190 10.28 -3.34 4.66
N VAL A 191 9.28 -4.18 4.39
CA VAL A 191 8.99 -4.71 3.05
C VAL A 191 8.79 -3.60 2.02
N CYS A 192 7.94 -2.60 2.31
CA CYS A 192 7.65 -1.52 1.35
C CYS A 192 8.84 -0.57 1.14
N ALA A 193 9.54 -0.21 2.22
CA ALA A 193 10.70 0.66 2.15
C ALA A 193 11.89 0.00 1.44
N GLY A 194 12.06 -1.32 1.57
CA GLY A 194 13.09 -2.08 0.87
C GLY A 194 12.85 -2.21 -0.64
N LEU A 195 11.68 -1.82 -1.16
CA LEU A 195 11.44 -1.73 -2.61
C LEU A 195 12.06 -0.48 -3.24
N VAL A 196 12.53 0.49 -2.45
CA VAL A 196 13.19 1.70 -2.96
C VAL A 196 14.65 1.35 -3.30
N PRO A 197 15.13 1.62 -4.52
CA PRO A 197 16.54 1.43 -4.84
C PRO A 197 17.34 2.63 -4.30
N TYR A 198 18.53 2.36 -3.77
CA TYR A 198 19.43 3.36 -3.20
C TYR A 198 18.73 4.35 -2.23
N PRO A 199 17.97 3.88 -1.23
CA PRO A 199 17.16 4.75 -0.36
C PRO A 199 18.00 5.70 0.49
N HIS A 200 19.28 5.35 0.74
CA HIS A 200 20.25 6.17 1.48
C HIS A 200 20.72 7.41 0.70
N HIS A 201 20.46 7.48 -0.60
CA HIS A 201 20.72 8.65 -1.44
C HIS A 201 19.48 9.55 -1.65
N ASN A 202 18.36 9.22 -1.01
CA ASN A 202 17.15 10.04 -1.01
C ASN A 202 16.96 10.69 0.35
N GLN A 203 16.32 11.85 0.37
CA GLN A 203 15.85 12.45 1.61
C GLN A 203 14.75 11.58 2.27
N SER A 204 14.74 11.51 3.59
CA SER A 204 13.79 10.68 4.36
C SER A 204 12.31 10.81 3.94
N PRO A 205 11.74 12.02 3.74
CA PRO A 205 10.33 12.16 3.33
C PRO A 205 10.02 11.47 2.00
N ARG A 206 10.98 11.40 1.08
CA ARG A 206 10.80 10.78 -0.25
C ARG A 206 10.66 9.26 -0.14
N ASN A 207 11.41 8.65 0.76
CA ASN A 207 11.25 7.23 1.04
C ASN A 207 9.87 6.95 1.66
N THR A 208 9.39 7.81 2.56
CA THR A 208 8.05 7.71 3.15
C THR A 208 6.95 7.85 2.11
N TYR A 209 7.04 8.85 1.22
CA TYR A 209 6.12 9.02 0.12
C TYR A 209 6.10 7.79 -0.79
N GLN A 210 7.26 7.21 -1.07
CA GLN A 210 7.33 6.01 -1.90
C GLN A 210 6.64 4.81 -1.23
N CYS A 211 6.80 4.61 0.07
CA CYS A 211 6.10 3.54 0.79
C CYS A 211 4.57 3.65 0.61
N ALA A 212 4.03 4.86 0.72
CA ALA A 212 2.61 5.11 0.50
C ALA A 212 2.19 4.94 -0.97
N MET A 213 3.00 5.42 -1.91
CA MET A 213 2.72 5.33 -3.36
C MET A 213 2.83 3.89 -3.87
N GLY A 214 3.81 3.12 -3.40
CA GLY A 214 3.97 1.70 -3.74
C GLY A 214 2.76 0.86 -3.36
N LYS A 215 2.11 1.15 -2.22
CA LYS A 215 0.84 0.53 -1.79
C LYS A 215 -0.35 0.88 -2.69
N GLN A 216 -0.24 1.95 -3.49
CA GLN A 216 -1.27 2.41 -4.44
C GLN A 216 -0.99 2.00 -5.89
N ALA A 217 0.19 1.46 -6.17
CA ALA A 217 0.58 1.05 -7.50
C ALA A 217 -0.29 -0.11 -8.00
N MET A 218 -0.61 -0.08 -9.29
CA MET A 218 -1.28 -1.18 -9.98
C MET A 218 -0.25 -2.24 -10.36
N GLY A 219 -0.65 -3.51 -10.36
CA GLY A 219 0.28 -4.59 -10.62
C GLY A 219 -0.41 -5.94 -10.75
N THR A 220 0.40 -7.00 -10.75
CA THR A 220 -0.15 -8.35 -10.62
C THR A 220 -0.38 -8.64 -9.16
N ILE A 221 -1.61 -9.01 -8.79
CA ILE A 221 -1.95 -9.29 -7.38
C ILE A 221 -1.46 -10.68 -6.97
N GLY A 222 -1.61 -11.67 -7.85
CA GLY A 222 -1.21 -13.05 -7.61
C GLY A 222 -1.61 -13.98 -8.75
N TYR A 223 -1.11 -15.21 -8.73
CA TYR A 223 -1.37 -16.19 -9.80
C TYR A 223 -2.86 -16.55 -9.96
N ASN A 224 -3.61 -16.55 -8.86
CA ASN A 224 -5.04 -16.86 -8.85
C ASN A 224 -5.95 -15.67 -9.24
N GLN A 225 -5.39 -14.55 -9.72
CA GLN A 225 -6.16 -13.34 -10.01
C GLN A 225 -7.28 -13.52 -11.04
N LYS A 226 -7.17 -14.50 -11.95
CA LYS A 226 -8.24 -14.83 -12.91
C LYS A 226 -9.36 -15.67 -12.31
N ASN A 227 -9.10 -16.39 -11.21
CA ASN A 227 -10.06 -17.29 -10.59
C ASN A 227 -10.91 -16.59 -9.52
N ARG A 228 -10.39 -15.54 -8.90
CA ARG A 228 -11.06 -14.74 -7.86
C ARG A 228 -12.02 -13.68 -8.45
N ILE A 229 -13.03 -13.31 -7.66
CA ILE A 229 -13.92 -12.16 -7.92
C ILE A 229 -13.88 -11.25 -6.68
N ASP A 230 -13.15 -10.15 -6.78
CA ASP A 230 -13.16 -9.09 -5.77
C ASP A 230 -14.02 -7.90 -6.18
N THR A 231 -14.28 -7.02 -5.21
CA THR A 231 -14.99 -5.77 -5.43
C THR A 231 -14.29 -4.86 -6.43
N LEU A 232 -12.96 -4.74 -6.33
CA LEU A 232 -12.17 -3.86 -7.17
C LEU A 232 -10.75 -4.43 -7.31
N MET A 233 -10.30 -4.63 -8.55
CA MET A 233 -8.92 -5.05 -8.84
C MET A 233 -8.33 -4.16 -9.94
N TYR A 234 -7.05 -3.84 -9.79
CA TYR A 234 -6.30 -3.05 -10.76
C TYR A 234 -5.10 -3.86 -11.22
N ASN A 235 -5.19 -4.43 -12.42
CA ASN A 235 -4.13 -5.25 -12.99
C ASN A 235 -3.43 -4.47 -14.11
N LEU A 236 -2.11 -4.60 -14.20
CA LEU A 236 -1.37 -4.18 -15.39
C LEU A 236 -1.42 -5.29 -16.46
N VAL A 237 -1.48 -4.92 -17.73
CA VAL A 237 -1.49 -5.89 -18.83
C VAL A 237 -0.10 -6.51 -19.02
N TYR A 238 0.95 -5.68 -19.01
CA TYR A 238 2.34 -6.11 -19.23
C TYR A 238 3.25 -5.66 -18.09
N PRO A 239 3.11 -6.22 -16.88
CA PRO A 239 4.01 -5.90 -15.77
C PRO A 239 5.44 -6.41 -16.07
N GLN A 240 6.46 -5.65 -15.70
CA GLN A 240 7.87 -6.00 -15.97
C GLN A 240 8.67 -6.11 -14.66
N CYS A 241 9.75 -6.88 -14.66
CA CYS A 241 10.69 -6.87 -13.53
C CYS A 241 11.47 -5.55 -13.49
N PRO A 242 11.75 -4.97 -12.32
CA PRO A 242 12.63 -3.80 -12.22
C PRO A 242 14.07 -4.14 -12.65
N MET A 243 14.69 -3.27 -13.47
CA MET A 243 16.08 -3.45 -13.91
C MET A 243 17.09 -3.36 -12.75
N VAL A 244 16.84 -2.44 -11.81
CA VAL A 244 17.63 -2.31 -10.58
C VAL A 244 16.85 -2.95 -9.43
N LYS A 245 17.29 -4.13 -9.02
CA LYS A 245 16.67 -4.91 -7.93
C LYS A 245 17.27 -4.52 -6.59
N THR A 246 16.55 -4.79 -5.52
CA THR A 246 17.09 -4.78 -4.15
C THR A 246 17.07 -6.21 -3.63
N LYS A 247 17.90 -6.55 -2.65
CA LYS A 247 17.84 -7.88 -2.05
C LYS A 247 16.47 -8.16 -1.40
N THR A 248 15.80 -7.13 -0.88
CA THR A 248 14.43 -7.22 -0.38
C THR A 248 13.42 -7.65 -1.45
N ILE A 249 13.57 -7.21 -2.71
CA ILE A 249 12.70 -7.63 -3.82
C ILE A 249 12.78 -9.15 -4.04
N GLU A 250 13.99 -9.72 -3.97
CA GLU A 250 14.20 -11.17 -4.12
C GLU A 250 13.62 -11.94 -2.93
N LEU A 251 13.89 -11.48 -1.71
CA LEU A 251 13.37 -12.10 -0.47
C LEU A 251 11.84 -12.12 -0.43
N THR A 252 11.18 -11.08 -0.95
CA THR A 252 9.72 -10.96 -0.98
C THR A 252 9.10 -11.57 -2.23
N ASN A 253 9.89 -12.07 -3.18
CA ASN A 253 9.45 -12.54 -4.50
C ASN A 253 8.66 -11.48 -5.28
N PHE A 254 8.94 -10.19 -5.07
CA PHE A 254 8.27 -9.10 -5.78
C PHE A 254 8.65 -9.04 -7.26
N ASP A 255 9.77 -9.64 -7.63
CA ASP A 255 10.18 -9.82 -9.03
C ASP A 255 9.25 -10.76 -9.81
N LYS A 256 8.66 -11.77 -9.14
CA LYS A 256 7.68 -12.68 -9.76
C LYS A 256 6.32 -12.03 -10.00
N LEU A 257 5.93 -11.07 -9.16
CA LEU A 257 4.66 -10.35 -9.23
C LEU A 257 4.87 -8.83 -9.21
N PRO A 258 5.46 -8.25 -10.28
CA PRO A 258 5.79 -6.85 -10.28
C PRO A 258 4.56 -5.94 -10.46
N ALA A 259 4.71 -4.69 -10.00
CA ALA A 259 3.68 -3.65 -10.00
C ALA A 259 4.05 -2.39 -10.81
N GLY A 260 4.62 -2.56 -12.00
CA GLY A 260 5.12 -1.46 -12.82
C GLY A 260 5.73 -1.93 -14.14
N GLN A 261 6.29 -0.96 -14.86
CA GLN A 261 6.95 -1.16 -16.15
C GLN A 261 8.24 -0.34 -16.18
N ASN A 262 9.27 -0.86 -16.84
CA ASN A 262 10.45 -0.05 -17.13
C ASN A 262 10.10 0.88 -18.30
N ALA A 263 10.40 2.15 -18.13
CA ALA A 263 10.22 3.18 -19.14
C ALA A 263 11.57 3.77 -19.49
N THR A 264 11.83 4.01 -20.77
CA THR A 264 12.98 4.81 -21.19
C THR A 264 12.67 6.27 -20.90
N VAL A 265 13.36 6.85 -19.92
CA VAL A 265 13.12 8.21 -19.47
C VAL A 265 14.19 9.13 -20.03
N ALA A 266 13.78 10.30 -20.52
CA ALA A 266 14.68 11.42 -20.82
C ALA A 266 14.46 12.54 -19.80
N VAL A 267 15.54 13.03 -19.20
CA VAL A 267 15.49 14.13 -18.23
C VAL A 267 15.82 15.43 -18.96
N MET A 268 14.78 16.13 -19.40
CA MET A 268 14.85 17.40 -20.13
C MET A 268 13.55 18.18 -19.99
N SER A 269 13.57 19.48 -20.29
CA SER A 269 12.34 20.25 -20.39
C SER A 269 11.76 20.13 -21.81
N TYR A 270 10.44 19.99 -21.92
CA TYR A 270 9.75 19.91 -23.21
C TYR A 270 8.43 20.69 -23.21
N SER A 271 8.35 21.71 -24.07
CA SER A 271 7.14 22.48 -24.40
C SER A 271 6.33 23.07 -23.23
N GLY A 272 6.90 23.16 -22.02
CA GLY A 272 6.28 23.77 -20.84
C GLY A 272 5.11 22.98 -20.22
N TYR A 273 4.73 21.83 -20.79
CA TYR A 273 3.68 20.96 -20.23
C TYR A 273 4.21 19.96 -19.18
N ASP A 274 5.46 20.12 -18.77
CA ASP A 274 6.17 19.33 -17.77
C ASP A 274 6.48 20.12 -16.47
N ILE A 275 5.83 21.26 -16.29
CA ILE A 275 5.94 22.11 -15.09
C ILE A 275 5.28 21.39 -13.89
N GLU A 276 5.84 21.59 -12.69
CA GLU A 276 5.28 21.07 -11.42
C GLU A 276 4.98 19.55 -11.42
N ASP A 277 6.01 18.74 -11.72
CA ASP A 277 5.96 17.27 -11.76
C ASP A 277 5.07 16.66 -12.85
N ALA A 278 4.63 17.45 -13.84
CA ALA A 278 3.98 16.88 -15.00
C ALA A 278 4.97 16.04 -15.85
N LEU A 279 4.44 14.94 -16.39
CA LEU A 279 5.17 13.98 -17.21
C LEU A 279 4.61 14.03 -18.62
N ILE A 280 5.50 13.94 -19.60
CA ILE A 280 5.11 13.87 -21.01
C ILE A 280 5.27 12.43 -21.46
N LEU A 281 4.24 11.86 -22.06
CA LEU A 281 4.24 10.47 -22.52
C LEU A 281 4.26 10.40 -24.05
N ASN A 282 4.97 9.41 -24.57
CA ASN A 282 4.96 9.09 -25.99
C ASN A 282 3.69 8.32 -26.38
N ARG A 283 2.93 8.85 -27.35
CA ARG A 283 1.69 8.26 -27.86
C ARG A 283 1.92 6.87 -28.44
N ALA A 284 2.99 6.67 -29.20
CA ALA A 284 3.27 5.36 -29.81
C ALA A 284 3.59 4.31 -28.75
N SER A 285 4.26 4.69 -27.64
CA SER A 285 4.52 3.77 -26.53
C SER A 285 3.22 3.35 -25.84
N ILE A 286 2.28 4.29 -25.64
CA ILE A 286 0.94 4.00 -25.10
C ILE A 286 0.16 3.06 -26.05
N ASP A 287 0.20 3.32 -27.35
CA ASP A 287 -0.50 2.53 -28.37
C ASP A 287 0.13 1.12 -28.52
N ARG A 288 1.42 0.96 -28.21
CA ARG A 288 2.10 -0.35 -28.10
C ARG A 288 1.84 -1.08 -26.77
N GLY A 289 1.21 -0.43 -25.79
CA GLY A 289 0.76 -1.07 -24.55
C GLY A 289 1.38 -0.55 -23.25
N TYR A 290 2.15 0.53 -23.29
CA TYR A 290 2.69 1.17 -22.08
C TYR A 290 1.55 1.66 -21.17
N GLY A 291 1.62 1.31 -19.88
CA GLY A 291 0.68 1.73 -18.84
C GLY A 291 -0.76 1.22 -19.00
N ARG A 292 -1.04 0.27 -19.90
CA ARG A 292 -2.39 -0.31 -20.03
C ARG A 292 -2.78 -1.08 -18.78
N CYS A 293 -3.97 -0.79 -18.27
CA CYS A 293 -4.51 -1.45 -17.09
C CYS A 293 -5.88 -2.08 -17.34
N LEU A 294 -6.16 -3.14 -16.59
CA LEU A 294 -7.44 -3.82 -16.51
C LEU A 294 -8.04 -3.49 -15.16
N VAL A 295 -9.17 -2.80 -15.18
CA VAL A 295 -9.94 -2.46 -13.98
C VAL A 295 -11.10 -3.43 -13.88
N TYR A 296 -11.11 -4.24 -12.83
CA TYR A 296 -12.21 -5.15 -12.55
C TYR A 296 -13.09 -4.57 -11.47
N LYS A 297 -14.41 -4.61 -11.66
CA LYS A 297 -15.42 -4.19 -10.68
C LYS A 297 -16.48 -5.26 -10.56
N SER A 298 -16.79 -5.72 -9.34
CA SER A 298 -17.86 -6.70 -9.15
C SER A 298 -19.20 -6.01 -8.87
N ALA A 299 -20.25 -6.43 -9.55
CA ALA A 299 -21.63 -6.25 -9.11
C ALA A 299 -22.11 -7.53 -8.41
N LYS A 300 -22.82 -7.41 -7.29
CA LYS A 300 -23.34 -8.57 -6.55
C LYS A 300 -24.79 -8.37 -6.17
N THR A 301 -25.57 -9.43 -6.23
CA THR A 301 -26.94 -9.46 -5.69
C THR A 301 -27.18 -10.76 -4.96
N THR A 302 -27.94 -10.69 -3.87
CA THR A 302 -28.43 -11.88 -3.15
C THR A 302 -29.91 -12.05 -3.43
N MET A 303 -30.31 -13.30 -3.64
CA MET A 303 -31.69 -13.73 -3.76
C MET A 303 -32.17 -14.15 -2.39
N LYS A 304 -33.06 -13.35 -1.79
CA LYS A 304 -33.55 -13.59 -0.44
C LYS A 304 -34.79 -14.48 -0.49
N ARG A 305 -34.87 -15.39 0.46
CA ARG A 305 -36.11 -16.06 0.86
C ARG A 305 -36.65 -15.37 2.10
N TYR A 306 -37.95 -15.16 2.13
CA TYR A 306 -38.65 -14.48 3.21
C TYR A 306 -39.39 -15.49 4.09
N SER A 307 -39.72 -15.10 5.32
CA SER A 307 -40.42 -15.96 6.29
C SER A 307 -41.81 -16.39 5.81
N ASN A 308 -42.46 -15.59 4.96
CA ASN A 308 -43.73 -15.89 4.32
C ASN A 308 -43.61 -16.86 3.12
N GLN A 309 -42.50 -17.61 3.02
CA GLN A 309 -42.19 -18.54 1.91
C GLN A 309 -42.08 -17.89 0.52
N THR A 310 -42.18 -16.56 0.42
CA THR A 310 -41.89 -15.86 -0.84
C THR A 310 -40.39 -15.73 -1.04
N SER A 311 -39.97 -15.59 -2.30
CA SER A 311 -38.56 -15.42 -2.63
C SER A 311 -38.40 -14.39 -3.74
N ASP A 312 -37.26 -13.74 -3.75
CA ASP A 312 -36.86 -12.93 -4.90
C ASP A 312 -36.81 -13.80 -6.16
N ARG A 313 -37.16 -13.23 -7.31
CA ARG A 313 -37.09 -13.94 -8.60
C ARG A 313 -36.34 -13.13 -9.64
N ILE A 314 -35.77 -13.82 -10.62
CA ILE A 314 -35.13 -13.22 -11.79
C ILE A 314 -35.98 -13.58 -12.99
N LEU A 315 -36.22 -12.63 -13.87
CA LEU A 315 -36.96 -12.83 -15.10
C LEU A 315 -36.08 -12.52 -16.30
N GLY A 316 -36.28 -13.27 -17.38
CA GLY A 316 -35.67 -13.01 -18.66
C GLY A 316 -35.98 -11.61 -19.22
N PRO A 317 -35.39 -11.26 -20.37
CA PRO A 317 -35.51 -9.95 -20.98
C PRO A 317 -36.96 -9.65 -21.39
N SER A 318 -37.51 -8.57 -20.85
CA SER A 318 -38.77 -7.99 -21.33
C SER A 318 -38.66 -7.51 -22.78
N ARG A 319 -39.71 -7.77 -23.57
CA ARG A 319 -39.87 -7.29 -24.94
C ARG A 319 -40.79 -6.09 -24.97
N ASP A 320 -40.51 -5.15 -25.86
CA ASP A 320 -41.40 -4.03 -26.15
C ASP A 320 -42.68 -4.54 -26.82
N ALA A 321 -43.83 -4.11 -26.29
CA ALA A 321 -45.15 -4.55 -26.72
C ALA A 321 -45.47 -4.15 -28.17
N ASN A 322 -44.90 -3.04 -28.64
CA ASN A 322 -45.19 -2.50 -29.98
C ASN A 322 -44.29 -3.10 -31.07
N THR A 323 -43.00 -3.29 -30.77
CA THR A 323 -42.00 -3.71 -31.75
C THR A 323 -41.64 -5.20 -31.66
N GLY A 324 -42.01 -5.87 -30.56
CA GLY A 324 -41.64 -7.26 -30.28
C GLY A 324 -40.14 -7.49 -30.02
N LYS A 325 -39.32 -6.44 -30.07
CA LYS A 325 -37.88 -6.48 -29.81
C LYS A 325 -37.58 -6.37 -28.32
N ILE A 326 -36.43 -6.88 -27.91
CA ILE A 326 -35.95 -6.72 -26.52
C ILE A 326 -35.71 -5.23 -26.25
N ILE A 327 -36.10 -4.77 -25.07
CA ILE A 327 -35.88 -3.38 -24.64
C ILE A 327 -34.36 -3.14 -24.55
N LYS A 328 -33.87 -1.98 -25.00
CA LYS A 328 -32.42 -1.64 -24.97
C LYS A 328 -31.76 -1.89 -23.59
N ALA A 329 -32.50 -1.68 -22.50
CA ALA A 329 -32.01 -1.91 -21.14
C ALA A 329 -31.71 -3.39 -20.83
N HIS A 330 -32.37 -4.32 -21.53
CA HIS A 330 -32.31 -5.77 -21.34
C HIS A 330 -31.56 -6.50 -22.46
N GLU A 331 -30.96 -5.77 -23.39
CA GLU A 331 -30.29 -6.33 -24.58
C GLU A 331 -29.14 -7.28 -24.21
N ILE A 332 -28.42 -6.99 -23.12
CA ILE A 332 -27.30 -7.79 -22.62
C ILE A 332 -27.72 -8.99 -21.76
N LEU A 333 -29.01 -9.13 -21.45
CA LEU A 333 -29.53 -10.19 -20.59
C LEU A 333 -29.72 -11.48 -21.38
N ASP A 334 -29.25 -12.59 -20.81
CA ASP A 334 -29.56 -13.92 -21.30
C ASP A 334 -31.02 -14.30 -20.98
N THR A 335 -31.49 -15.46 -21.47
CA THR A 335 -32.85 -15.98 -21.22
C THR A 335 -33.20 -16.06 -19.73
N ASP A 336 -32.18 -16.25 -18.89
CA ASP A 336 -32.30 -16.41 -17.45
C ASP A 336 -32.40 -15.06 -16.70
N GLY A 337 -32.28 -13.93 -17.41
CA GLY A 337 -32.36 -12.58 -16.83
C GLY A 337 -31.08 -12.11 -16.13
N ILE A 338 -29.96 -12.81 -16.37
CA ILE A 338 -28.61 -12.45 -15.93
C ILE A 338 -27.81 -12.08 -17.18
N ALA A 339 -26.97 -11.05 -17.09
CA ALA A 339 -26.20 -10.61 -18.24
C ALA A 339 -25.10 -11.62 -18.64
N ALA A 340 -24.94 -11.84 -19.94
CA ALA A 340 -24.08 -12.90 -20.48
C ALA A 340 -22.58 -12.55 -20.43
N PRO A 341 -21.67 -13.51 -20.12
CA PRO A 341 -20.23 -13.29 -20.24
C PRO A 341 -19.81 -12.98 -21.69
N GLY A 342 -18.96 -11.98 -21.87
CA GLY A 342 -18.47 -11.50 -23.15
C GLY A 342 -19.16 -10.23 -23.65
N GLU A 343 -20.39 -9.97 -23.19
CA GLU A 343 -21.18 -8.82 -23.64
C GLU A 343 -20.63 -7.49 -23.15
N MET A 344 -20.79 -6.46 -23.99
CA MET A 344 -20.44 -5.08 -23.68
C MET A 344 -21.63 -4.37 -23.04
N VAL A 345 -21.45 -3.88 -21.82
CA VAL A 345 -22.47 -3.15 -21.08
C VAL A 345 -22.30 -1.63 -21.20
N GLU A 346 -23.36 -0.97 -21.66
CA GLU A 346 -23.52 0.47 -21.71
C GLU A 346 -24.17 1.03 -20.44
N ASN A 347 -24.03 2.35 -20.24
CA ASN A 347 -24.62 3.04 -19.10
C ASN A 347 -26.15 2.84 -19.04
N ARG A 348 -26.67 2.55 -17.84
CA ARG A 348 -28.09 2.28 -17.52
C ARG A 348 -28.66 0.96 -18.02
N GLN A 349 -27.88 0.09 -18.66
CA GLN A 349 -28.32 -1.28 -18.93
C GLN A 349 -28.41 -2.12 -17.64
N VAL A 350 -29.29 -3.12 -17.66
CA VAL A 350 -29.56 -4.01 -16.52
C VAL A 350 -28.62 -5.20 -16.57
N LEU A 351 -27.86 -5.41 -15.51
CA LEU A 351 -26.97 -6.56 -15.34
C LEU A 351 -27.73 -7.78 -14.80
N ILE A 352 -28.70 -7.56 -13.93
CA ILE A 352 -29.54 -8.60 -13.33
C ILE A 352 -30.96 -8.06 -13.21
N ASN A 353 -31.90 -8.70 -13.91
CA ASN A 353 -33.31 -8.33 -13.86
C ASN A 353 -34.01 -9.00 -12.68
N LYS A 354 -33.81 -8.43 -11.49
CA LYS A 354 -34.34 -8.94 -10.23
C LYS A 354 -35.68 -8.29 -9.89
N GLN A 355 -36.62 -9.11 -9.41
CA GLN A 355 -37.89 -8.68 -8.84
C GLN A 355 -38.03 -9.13 -7.38
N MET A 356 -38.66 -8.29 -6.55
CA MET A 356 -38.86 -8.52 -5.13
C MET A 356 -40.34 -8.36 -4.75
N PRO A 357 -40.91 -9.22 -3.87
CA PRO A 357 -42.26 -9.03 -3.37
C PRO A 357 -42.32 -7.82 -2.40
N PRO A 358 -43.34 -6.95 -2.47
CA PRO A 358 -43.43 -5.74 -1.64
C PRO A 358 -43.86 -6.06 -0.18
N ALA A 359 -44.61 -7.14 0.04
CA ALA A 359 -45.05 -7.58 1.36
C ALA A 359 -44.11 -8.65 1.92
N THR A 360 -43.08 -8.25 2.64
CA THR A 360 -42.05 -9.16 3.19
C THR A 360 -42.33 -9.62 4.62
N LEU A 361 -43.30 -9.02 5.32
CA LEU A 361 -43.52 -9.17 6.77
C LEU A 361 -44.93 -9.61 7.18
N ASN A 362 -45.92 -9.52 6.30
CA ASN A 362 -47.27 -9.95 6.66
C ASN A 362 -47.37 -11.48 6.54
N PRO A 363 -47.70 -12.20 7.63
CA PRO A 363 -47.95 -13.64 7.56
C PRO A 363 -49.19 -13.88 6.68
N ILE A 364 -49.08 -14.85 5.78
CA ILE A 364 -50.15 -15.23 4.86
C ILE A 364 -51.32 -15.76 5.70
N SER A 365 -52.48 -15.12 5.59
CA SER A 365 -53.75 -15.70 6.05
C SER A 365 -54.03 -16.96 5.21
N GLN A 366 -54.07 -18.12 5.88
CA GLN A 366 -54.32 -19.41 5.24
C GLN A 366 -55.67 -19.39 4.49
N GLY A 367 -55.66 -19.61 3.17
CA GLY A 367 -56.88 -20.01 2.45
C GLY A 367 -57.19 -19.35 1.10
N GLN A 368 -56.44 -18.34 0.64
CA GLN A 368 -56.61 -17.83 -0.74
C GLN A 368 -55.29 -17.78 -1.50
N PRO A 369 -55.23 -18.31 -2.75
CA PRO A 369 -54.09 -18.11 -3.63
C PRO A 369 -54.10 -16.65 -4.10
N GLN A 370 -53.52 -15.75 -3.32
CA GLN A 370 -53.27 -14.39 -3.78
C GLN A 370 -52.12 -14.41 -4.80
N GLN A 371 -52.36 -13.83 -5.98
CA GLN A 371 -51.29 -13.47 -6.91
C GLN A 371 -50.35 -12.51 -6.17
N ILE A 372 -49.12 -12.96 -5.91
CA ILE A 372 -48.11 -12.14 -5.25
C ILE A 372 -47.64 -11.11 -6.28
N ASP A 373 -47.90 -9.84 -6.00
CA ASP A 373 -47.32 -8.74 -6.79
C ASP A 373 -45.82 -8.70 -6.58
N TYR A 374 -45.08 -8.47 -7.66
CA TYR A 374 -43.62 -8.31 -7.62
C TYR A 374 -43.26 -6.92 -8.13
N LYS A 375 -42.29 -6.30 -7.46
CA LYS A 375 -41.73 -5.01 -7.85
C LYS A 375 -40.34 -5.19 -8.43
N ASP A 376 -40.06 -4.53 -9.55
CA ASP A 376 -38.74 -4.54 -10.17
C ASP A 376 -37.70 -3.84 -9.28
N VAL A 377 -36.61 -4.54 -9.00
CA VAL A 377 -35.42 -4.03 -8.29
C VAL A 377 -34.16 -4.47 -9.05
N PRO A 378 -33.99 -4.02 -10.31
CA PRO A 378 -32.89 -4.47 -11.16
C PRO A 378 -31.54 -3.92 -10.67
N ILE A 379 -30.49 -4.69 -10.90
CA ILE A 379 -29.12 -4.20 -10.73
C ILE A 379 -28.67 -3.60 -12.06
N THR A 380 -28.46 -2.29 -12.08
CA THR A 380 -28.09 -1.53 -13.28
C THR A 380 -26.61 -1.15 -13.27
N TYR A 381 -26.00 -1.16 -14.44
CA TYR A 381 -24.65 -0.61 -14.62
C TYR A 381 -24.70 0.92 -14.63
N LYS A 382 -23.85 1.53 -13.80
CA LYS A 382 -23.72 2.98 -13.66
C LYS A 382 -22.25 3.35 -13.82
N GLY A 383 -21.84 3.62 -15.06
CA GLY A 383 -20.48 4.00 -15.40
C GLY A 383 -20.46 4.91 -16.61
N PRO A 384 -19.50 5.86 -16.70
CA PRO A 384 -19.38 6.75 -17.84
C PRO A 384 -18.86 6.05 -19.09
N VAL A 385 -18.06 4.99 -18.92
CA VAL A 385 -17.45 4.21 -19.99
C VAL A 385 -18.08 2.82 -19.99
N GLU A 386 -18.17 2.21 -21.16
CA GLU A 386 -18.54 0.81 -21.33
C GLU A 386 -17.66 -0.14 -20.51
N SER A 387 -18.21 -1.30 -20.17
CA SER A 387 -17.47 -2.41 -19.53
C SER A 387 -17.80 -3.71 -20.24
N TYR A 388 -16.95 -4.71 -20.12
CA TYR A 388 -17.23 -6.06 -20.59
C TYR A 388 -17.56 -6.96 -19.41
N ILE A 389 -18.51 -7.87 -19.60
CA ILE A 389 -18.83 -8.88 -18.60
C ILE A 389 -17.81 -10.00 -18.73
N GLU A 390 -16.88 -10.10 -17.78
CA GLU A 390 -15.81 -11.09 -17.85
C GLU A 390 -16.27 -12.45 -17.32
N LYS A 391 -17.00 -12.42 -16.19
CA LYS A 391 -17.39 -13.64 -15.49
C LYS A 391 -18.69 -13.43 -14.73
N VAL A 392 -19.57 -14.41 -14.82
CA VAL A 392 -20.76 -14.53 -13.97
C VAL A 392 -20.56 -15.75 -13.07
N MET A 393 -20.79 -15.57 -11.78
CA MET A 393 -20.72 -16.63 -10.78
C MET A 393 -22.05 -16.66 -10.03
N VAL A 394 -22.70 -17.82 -10.05
CA VAL A 394 -23.86 -18.14 -9.23
C VAL A 394 -23.42 -19.13 -8.17
N SER A 395 -23.63 -18.79 -6.90
CA SER A 395 -23.30 -19.64 -5.76
C SER A 395 -24.50 -19.68 -4.82
N SER A 396 -24.67 -20.73 -4.03
CA SER A 396 -25.60 -20.76 -2.90
C SER A 396 -24.83 -20.65 -1.58
N ASN A 397 -25.46 -20.04 -0.58
CA ASN A 397 -25.02 -20.14 0.81
C ASN A 397 -25.67 -21.37 1.48
N SER A 398 -25.28 -21.69 2.72
CA SER A 398 -25.88 -22.78 3.52
C SER A 398 -27.37 -22.62 3.79
N GLU A 399 -27.92 -21.42 3.60
CA GLU A 399 -29.35 -21.10 3.75
C GLU A 399 -30.13 -21.17 2.41
N ASP A 400 -29.56 -21.80 1.37
CA ASP A 400 -30.09 -21.84 0.00
C ASP A 400 -30.37 -20.47 -0.65
N ALA A 401 -29.80 -19.40 -0.09
CA ALA A 401 -29.85 -18.08 -0.71
C ALA A 401 -28.84 -18.01 -1.86
N PHE A 402 -29.32 -17.83 -3.08
CA PHE A 402 -28.45 -17.65 -4.24
C PHE A 402 -27.75 -16.29 -4.22
N LEU A 403 -26.45 -16.28 -4.40
CA LEU A 403 -25.58 -15.13 -4.57
C LEU A 403 -25.08 -15.11 -6.01
N ILE A 404 -25.44 -14.06 -6.73
CA ILE A 404 -24.97 -13.83 -8.11
C ILE A 404 -23.93 -12.71 -8.06
N LYS A 405 -22.73 -13.01 -8.54
CA LYS A 405 -21.63 -12.06 -8.70
C LYS A 405 -21.29 -11.94 -10.18
N ILE A 406 -21.26 -10.72 -10.68
CA ILE A 406 -20.86 -10.38 -12.04
C ILE A 406 -19.57 -9.58 -11.96
N LEU A 407 -18.51 -10.07 -12.59
CA LEU A 407 -17.23 -9.39 -12.72
C LEU A 407 -17.23 -8.60 -14.03
N LEU A 408 -17.19 -7.28 -13.90
CA LEU A 408 -17.04 -6.35 -15.02
C LEU A 408 -15.56 -6.04 -15.21
N ARG A 409 -15.10 -5.98 -16.46
CA ARG A 409 -13.73 -5.60 -16.83
C ARG A 409 -13.76 -4.37 -17.72
N GLN A 410 -12.89 -3.41 -17.42
CA GLN A 410 -12.61 -2.26 -18.27
C GLN A 410 -11.12 -2.27 -18.63
N THR A 411 -10.81 -2.20 -19.91
CA THR A 411 -9.44 -1.97 -20.38
C THR A 411 -9.23 -0.47 -20.48
N ARG A 412 -8.27 0.07 -19.74
CA ARG A 412 -8.00 1.51 -19.70
C ARG A 412 -6.60 1.81 -20.21
N VAL A 413 -6.57 2.69 -21.19
CA VAL A 413 -5.35 3.28 -21.73
C VAL A 413 -4.98 4.50 -20.86
N PRO A 414 -3.69 4.78 -20.60
CA PRO A 414 -3.29 6.03 -19.97
C PRO A 414 -3.82 7.26 -20.72
N GLU A 415 -4.40 8.19 -19.96
CA GLU A 415 -4.92 9.46 -20.46
C GLU A 415 -4.26 10.65 -19.74
N ILE A 416 -4.47 11.86 -20.27
CA ILE A 416 -4.03 13.10 -19.61
C ILE A 416 -4.65 13.16 -18.20
N GLY A 417 -3.82 13.48 -17.21
CA GLY A 417 -4.20 13.53 -15.81
C GLY A 417 -4.02 12.21 -15.04
N ASP A 418 -3.71 11.09 -15.71
CA ASP A 418 -3.36 9.84 -15.01
C ASP A 418 -2.03 9.99 -14.26
N LYS A 419 -1.94 9.30 -13.12
CA LYS A 419 -0.83 9.42 -12.17
C LYS A 419 0.16 8.28 -12.31
N PHE A 420 1.43 8.66 -12.40
CA PHE A 420 2.57 7.76 -12.38
C PHE A 420 3.50 8.12 -11.23
N SER A 421 4.23 7.14 -10.72
CA SER A 421 5.25 7.34 -9.70
C SER A 421 6.54 6.66 -10.13
N SER A 422 7.67 7.34 -9.92
CA SER A 422 8.96 6.65 -9.83
C SER A 422 9.03 5.84 -8.53
N ARG A 423 10.10 5.08 -8.32
CA ARG A 423 10.40 4.43 -7.04
C ARG A 423 11.05 5.36 -5.99
N HIS A 424 11.07 6.67 -6.23
CA HIS A 424 11.75 7.65 -5.37
C HIS A 424 10.79 8.69 -4.77
N GLY A 425 9.51 8.36 -4.62
CA GLY A 425 8.52 9.27 -4.04
C GLY A 425 8.25 10.50 -4.89
N GLN A 426 8.57 10.42 -6.20
CA GLN A 426 8.19 11.43 -7.18
C GLN A 426 6.99 10.92 -7.96
N LYS A 427 5.84 11.49 -7.64
CA LYS A 427 4.59 11.27 -8.36
C LYS A 427 4.40 12.40 -9.36
N GLY A 428 4.16 12.02 -10.60
CA GLY A 428 3.81 12.94 -11.66
C GLY A 428 2.45 12.62 -12.27
N VAL A 429 1.90 13.62 -12.95
CA VAL A 429 0.64 13.52 -13.69
C VAL A 429 0.97 13.60 -15.17
N THR A 430 0.28 12.85 -16.02
CA THR A 430 0.44 12.98 -17.47
C THR A 430 -0.06 14.36 -17.92
N GLY A 431 0.87 15.25 -18.28
CA GLY A 431 0.57 16.62 -18.72
C GLY A 431 0.24 16.70 -20.20
N LEU A 432 1.06 16.08 -21.04
CA LEU A 432 0.90 16.02 -22.49
C LEU A 432 1.21 14.62 -23.02
N ILE A 433 0.48 14.21 -24.04
CA ILE A 433 0.76 13.00 -24.81
C ILE A 433 1.21 13.46 -26.21
N VAL A 434 2.44 13.14 -26.58
CA VAL A 434 3.11 13.64 -27.79
C VAL A 434 3.26 12.52 -28.81
N GLN A 435 3.13 12.82 -30.10
CA GLN A 435 3.35 11.83 -31.16
C GLN A 435 4.82 11.42 -31.24
N GLN A 436 5.11 10.22 -31.73
CA GLN A 436 6.50 9.71 -31.71
C GLN A 436 7.43 10.55 -32.59
N GLU A 437 6.92 11.06 -33.71
CA GLU A 437 7.65 11.92 -34.65
C GLU A 437 8.11 13.25 -34.03
N ASP A 438 7.35 13.81 -33.09
CA ASP A 438 7.70 15.07 -32.42
C ASP A 438 8.64 14.85 -31.23
N MET A 439 8.77 13.61 -30.75
CA MET A 439 9.60 13.28 -29.60
C MET A 439 11.09 13.34 -29.97
N PRO A 440 11.95 13.80 -29.04
CA PRO A 440 13.38 13.80 -29.27
C PRO A 440 13.92 12.36 -29.35
N PHE A 441 14.93 12.14 -30.19
CA PHE A 441 15.55 10.83 -30.39
C PHE A 441 17.08 10.91 -30.31
N ASN A 442 17.76 9.83 -29.94
CA ASN A 442 19.23 9.79 -29.88
C ASN A 442 19.86 9.26 -31.19
N ASP A 443 21.19 9.26 -31.28
CA ASP A 443 21.96 8.75 -32.44
C ASP A 443 21.60 7.31 -32.86
N ARG A 444 21.09 6.51 -31.91
CA ARG A 444 20.69 5.11 -32.13
C ARG A 444 19.21 4.96 -32.51
N GLY A 445 18.48 6.07 -32.66
CA GLY A 445 17.04 6.09 -32.97
C GLY A 445 16.14 5.75 -31.78
N ILE A 446 16.64 5.83 -30.54
CA ILE A 446 15.84 5.59 -29.34
C ILE A 446 15.04 6.87 -29.03
N CYS A 447 13.72 6.77 -29.16
CA CYS A 447 12.77 7.74 -28.63
C CYS A 447 12.39 7.36 -27.18
N PRO A 448 12.34 8.31 -26.24
CA PRO A 448 11.96 8.00 -24.87
C PRO A 448 10.46 7.69 -24.80
N ASP A 449 10.08 6.85 -23.83
CA ASP A 449 8.67 6.57 -23.51
C ASP A 449 8.06 7.73 -22.72
N MET A 450 8.91 8.42 -21.95
CA MET A 450 8.50 9.51 -21.07
C MET A 450 9.60 10.55 -20.89
N ILE A 451 9.19 11.81 -20.79
CA ILE A 451 10.06 12.94 -20.44
C ILE A 451 9.72 13.42 -19.03
N MET A 452 10.77 13.70 -18.26
CA MET A 452 10.67 14.30 -16.93
C MET A 452 11.48 15.60 -16.89
N ASN A 453 10.88 16.64 -16.34
CA ASN A 453 11.59 17.90 -16.11
C ASN A 453 12.70 17.77 -15.04
N PRO A 454 13.94 18.26 -15.31
CA PRO A 454 15.04 18.25 -14.36
C PRO A 454 14.80 19.04 -13.06
N HIS A 455 13.89 20.02 -13.05
CA HIS A 455 13.66 20.93 -11.91
C HIS A 455 13.30 20.21 -10.60
N GLY A 456 12.79 18.98 -10.68
CA GLY A 456 12.49 18.18 -9.49
C GLY A 456 13.71 17.62 -8.76
N PHE A 457 14.88 17.51 -9.40
CA PHE A 457 16.05 16.90 -8.75
C PHE A 457 16.67 17.79 -7.66
N PRO A 458 16.93 19.10 -7.89
CA PRO A 458 17.55 19.95 -6.87
C PRO A 458 16.71 20.12 -5.61
N SER A 459 15.40 20.37 -5.77
CA SER A 459 14.49 20.61 -4.65
C SER A 459 14.15 19.35 -3.87
N ARG A 460 14.04 18.20 -4.55
CA ARG A 460 13.66 16.92 -3.92
C ARG A 460 14.85 16.09 -3.46
N MET A 461 16.06 16.42 -3.90
CA MET A 461 17.32 15.75 -3.56
C MET A 461 17.24 14.21 -3.71
N THR A 462 16.67 13.76 -4.83
CA THR A 462 16.41 12.33 -5.12
C THR A 462 17.50 11.75 -6.00
N VAL A 463 18.75 11.78 -5.50
CA VAL A 463 19.94 11.33 -6.23
C VAL A 463 19.88 9.82 -6.52
N GLY A 464 19.19 9.04 -5.68
CA GLY A 464 18.99 7.62 -5.90
C GLY A 464 18.36 7.31 -7.27
N LYS A 465 17.47 8.17 -7.78
CA LYS A 465 16.83 7.99 -9.10
C LYS A 465 17.83 8.14 -10.24
N THR A 466 18.75 9.08 -10.11
CA THR A 466 19.85 9.30 -11.05
C THR A 466 20.74 8.06 -11.11
N ILE A 467 21.06 7.47 -9.95
CA ILE A 467 21.84 6.23 -9.86
C ILE A 467 21.06 5.03 -10.42
N GLU A 468 19.75 4.92 -10.14
CA GLU A 468 18.88 3.87 -10.72
C GLU A 468 18.94 3.90 -12.25
N LEU A 469 18.85 5.08 -12.86
CA LEU A 469 18.91 5.23 -14.31
C LEU A 469 20.26 4.77 -14.89
N LEU A 470 21.39 5.12 -14.26
CA LEU A 470 22.72 4.66 -14.70
C LEU A 470 22.86 3.15 -14.60
N ALA A 471 22.54 2.60 -13.43
CA ALA A 471 22.65 1.17 -13.18
C ALA A 471 21.69 0.38 -14.08
N GLY A 472 20.50 0.90 -14.37
CA GLY A 472 19.56 0.31 -15.32
C GLY A 472 20.12 0.31 -16.74
N LYS A 473 20.73 1.42 -17.17
CA LYS A 473 21.34 1.54 -18.50
C LYS A 473 22.55 0.60 -18.67
N ALA A 474 23.46 0.58 -17.70
CA ALA A 474 24.62 -0.31 -17.71
C ALA A 474 24.19 -1.78 -17.69
N GLY A 475 23.21 -2.12 -16.85
CA GLY A 475 22.67 -3.48 -16.76
C GLY A 475 22.05 -3.96 -18.06
N LEU A 476 21.36 -3.09 -18.78
CA LEU A 476 20.78 -3.41 -20.09
C LEU A 476 21.86 -3.68 -21.14
N MET A 477 22.97 -2.92 -21.12
CA MET A 477 24.07 -3.12 -22.06
C MET A 477 24.88 -4.39 -21.77
N GLU A 478 25.08 -4.72 -20.50
CA GLU A 478 25.84 -5.91 -20.09
C GLU A 478 24.97 -7.18 -20.02
N GLY A 479 23.64 -7.04 -20.03
CA GLY A 479 22.71 -8.16 -19.91
C GLY A 479 22.57 -8.70 -18.48
N LYS A 480 22.78 -7.85 -17.46
CA LYS A 480 22.70 -8.22 -16.05
C LYS A 480 21.80 -7.28 -15.25
N PHE A 481 21.16 -7.82 -14.20
CA PHE A 481 20.44 -6.99 -13.23
C PHE A 481 21.42 -6.39 -12.22
N HIS A 482 21.31 -5.10 -11.95
CA HIS A 482 22.07 -4.44 -10.90
C HIS A 482 21.32 -4.44 -9.57
N TYR A 483 22.07 -4.29 -8.49
CA TYR A 483 21.53 -4.21 -7.13
C TYR A 483 21.64 -2.80 -6.57
N GLY A 484 20.51 -2.23 -6.17
CA GLY A 484 20.41 -0.95 -5.45
C GLY A 484 19.96 -1.13 -4.00
N THR A 485 20.43 -2.16 -3.30
CA THR A 485 20.07 -2.45 -1.91
C THR A 485 20.49 -1.29 -0.97
N ALA A 486 19.74 -1.06 0.11
CA ALA A 486 20.10 -0.03 1.09
C ALA A 486 21.47 -0.29 1.72
N PHE A 487 22.24 0.77 1.99
CA PHE A 487 23.59 0.73 2.56
C PHE A 487 24.63 -0.10 1.77
N GLY A 488 24.30 -0.50 0.54
CA GLY A 488 25.18 -1.25 -0.34
C GLY A 488 24.79 -1.07 -1.81
N GLY A 489 24.90 -2.16 -2.58
CA GLY A 489 24.58 -2.17 -4.01
C GLY A 489 25.77 -1.89 -4.93
N SER A 490 25.49 -1.73 -6.22
CA SER A 490 26.49 -1.45 -7.24
C SER A 490 27.02 -0.02 -7.10
N LYS A 491 28.34 0.12 -6.98
CA LYS A 491 28.96 1.45 -6.87
C LYS A 491 28.90 2.18 -8.20
N VAL A 492 28.64 3.49 -8.15
CA VAL A 492 28.56 4.34 -9.35
C VAL A 492 29.82 4.23 -10.22
N ARG A 493 31.01 4.16 -9.60
CA ARG A 493 32.29 4.05 -10.34
C ARG A 493 32.36 2.81 -11.22
N ASP A 494 31.82 1.69 -10.77
CA ASP A 494 31.87 0.43 -11.52
C ASP A 494 30.87 0.49 -12.68
N VAL A 495 29.66 1.00 -12.41
CA VAL A 495 28.61 1.26 -13.42
C VAL A 495 29.12 2.22 -14.52
N CYS A 496 29.86 3.28 -14.16
CA CYS A 496 30.45 4.20 -15.13
C CYS A 496 31.44 3.52 -16.08
N LYS A 497 32.30 2.62 -15.55
CA LYS A 497 33.26 1.85 -16.36
C LYS A 497 32.56 0.88 -17.31
N GLU A 498 31.47 0.28 -16.86
CA GLU A 498 30.65 -0.62 -17.68
C GLU A 498 30.00 0.14 -18.86
N LEU A 499 29.53 1.37 -18.65
CA LEU A 499 29.01 2.22 -19.73
C LEU A 499 30.10 2.61 -20.72
N GLU A 500 31.27 3.01 -20.23
CA GLU A 500 32.43 3.37 -21.06
C GLU A 500 32.87 2.20 -21.95
N LYS A 501 32.89 0.98 -21.41
CA LYS A 501 33.20 -0.25 -22.17
C LYS A 501 32.27 -0.46 -23.37
N HIS A 502 31.03 0.00 -23.30
CA HIS A 502 30.03 -0.14 -24.37
C HIS A 502 29.89 1.14 -25.24
N GLY A 503 30.84 2.06 -25.15
CA GLY A 503 30.89 3.29 -25.94
C GLY A 503 29.82 4.32 -25.54
N TYR A 504 29.29 4.24 -24.32
CA TYR A 504 28.46 5.29 -23.75
C TYR A 504 29.28 6.26 -22.90
N ASN A 505 28.75 7.46 -22.71
CA ASN A 505 29.32 8.40 -21.78
C ASN A 505 29.30 7.82 -20.36
N TYR A 506 30.42 7.92 -19.65
CA TYR A 506 30.56 7.49 -18.25
C TYR A 506 29.55 8.21 -17.31
N HIS A 507 29.11 9.42 -17.66
CA HIS A 507 28.05 10.15 -16.98
C HIS A 507 26.63 9.73 -17.40
N GLY A 508 26.45 8.79 -18.33
CA GLY A 508 25.14 8.33 -18.81
C GLY A 508 24.34 9.34 -19.63
N LYS A 509 24.94 10.48 -19.99
CA LYS A 509 24.32 11.50 -20.84
C LYS A 509 24.52 11.17 -22.32
N ASP A 510 23.45 11.29 -23.10
CA ASP A 510 23.45 11.04 -24.54
C ASP A 510 23.16 12.34 -25.32
N ILE A 511 23.56 12.35 -26.59
CA ILE A 511 23.14 13.37 -27.56
C ILE A 511 21.74 13.02 -28.04
N PHE A 512 20.86 14.01 -28.08
CA PHE A 512 19.50 13.90 -28.60
C PHE A 512 19.29 14.95 -29.68
N TYR A 513 18.43 14.65 -30.63
CA TYR A 513 17.97 15.54 -31.69
C TYR A 513 16.51 15.93 -31.43
N SER A 514 16.15 17.13 -31.82
CA SER A 514 14.78 17.62 -31.80
C SER A 514 13.94 16.87 -32.84
N GLY A 515 12.80 16.30 -32.44
CA GLY A 515 11.85 15.69 -33.38
C GLY A 515 11.19 16.70 -34.32
N LEU A 516 11.14 17.98 -33.93
CA LEU A 516 10.49 19.04 -34.71
C LEU A 516 11.42 19.64 -35.78
N THR A 517 12.67 19.90 -35.44
CA THR A 517 13.64 20.57 -36.34
C THR A 517 14.65 19.60 -36.95
N GLY A 518 14.86 18.43 -36.34
CA GLY A 518 15.92 17.49 -36.73
C GLY A 518 17.31 17.91 -36.25
N GLU A 519 17.46 19.07 -35.62
CA GLU A 519 18.75 19.59 -35.16
C GLU A 519 19.16 18.95 -33.82
N PRO A 520 20.48 18.80 -33.56
CA PRO A 520 20.97 18.33 -32.26
C PRO A 520 20.60 19.34 -31.17
N LEU A 521 20.18 18.84 -30.01
CA LEU A 521 19.93 19.66 -28.84
C LEU A 521 21.26 20.23 -28.30
N GLU A 522 21.25 21.48 -27.86
CA GLU A 522 22.44 22.17 -27.36
C GLU A 522 23.04 21.52 -26.09
N ALA A 523 22.21 20.81 -25.32
CA ALA A 523 22.60 20.17 -24.07
C ALA A 523 22.51 18.63 -24.17
N TYR A 524 23.43 17.95 -23.50
CA TYR A 524 23.38 16.50 -23.35
C TYR A 524 22.26 16.08 -22.40
N ILE A 525 21.46 15.11 -22.84
CA ILE A 525 20.27 14.66 -22.12
C ILE A 525 20.59 13.40 -21.33
N TYR A 526 20.17 13.37 -20.08
CA TYR A 526 20.31 12.20 -19.23
C TYR A 526 19.18 11.22 -19.54
N SER A 527 19.51 10.05 -20.08
CA SER A 527 18.53 9.08 -20.54
C SER A 527 18.88 7.63 -20.18
N GLY A 528 17.86 6.86 -19.80
CA GLY A 528 17.99 5.45 -19.47
C GLY A 528 16.70 4.83 -18.94
N PRO A 529 16.68 3.51 -18.71
CA PRO A 529 15.51 2.81 -18.22
C PRO A 529 15.30 3.09 -16.72
N VAL A 530 14.08 3.48 -16.35
CA VAL A 530 13.65 3.67 -14.96
C VAL A 530 12.36 2.91 -14.73
N TYR A 531 12.23 2.27 -13.56
CA TYR A 531 11.01 1.55 -13.22
C TYR A 531 9.92 2.49 -12.71
N TYR A 532 8.84 2.62 -13.49
CA TYR A 532 7.69 3.44 -13.16
C TYR A 532 6.46 2.61 -12.79
N GLN A 533 5.68 3.16 -11.86
CA GLN A 533 4.47 2.56 -11.30
C GLN A 533 3.27 3.41 -11.68
N LYS A 534 2.26 2.81 -12.31
CA LYS A 534 0.96 3.47 -12.54
C LYS A 534 0.13 3.40 -11.26
N LEU A 535 -0.43 4.52 -10.81
CA LEU A 535 -1.17 4.59 -9.54
C LEU A 535 -2.68 4.42 -9.75
N LYS A 536 -3.39 3.86 -8.76
CA LYS A 536 -4.83 3.54 -8.83
C LYS A 536 -5.78 4.73 -9.09
N HIS A 537 -5.36 5.96 -8.80
CA HIS A 537 -6.22 7.15 -8.90
C HIS A 537 -6.20 7.75 -10.31
N MET A 538 -7.00 7.16 -11.22
CA MET A 538 -7.20 7.66 -12.59
C MET A 538 -8.21 8.81 -12.65
N VAL A 539 -8.11 9.64 -13.68
CA VAL A 539 -9.01 10.80 -13.89
C VAL A 539 -10.46 10.36 -14.12
N GLN A 540 -10.66 9.27 -14.87
CA GLN A 540 -11.98 8.73 -15.15
C GLN A 540 -12.77 8.39 -13.86
N ASP A 541 -12.08 7.86 -12.85
CA ASP A 541 -12.66 7.56 -11.53
C ASP A 541 -12.72 8.80 -10.60
N LYS A 542 -12.35 9.98 -11.09
CA LYS A 542 -12.48 11.27 -10.36
C LYS A 542 -13.38 12.30 -11.03
N MET A 543 -13.65 12.19 -12.34
CA MET A 543 -14.57 13.08 -13.06
C MET A 543 -15.96 13.12 -12.41
N HIS A 544 -16.37 14.30 -11.95
CA HIS A 544 -17.67 14.49 -11.30
C HIS A 544 -18.20 15.89 -11.61
N ALA A 545 -19.42 15.95 -12.10
CA ALA A 545 -20.14 17.19 -12.35
C ALA A 545 -21.62 16.98 -11.99
N ARG A 546 -22.26 18.06 -11.54
CA ARG A 546 -23.68 18.09 -11.23
C ARG A 546 -24.26 19.44 -11.63
N ALA A 547 -25.33 19.42 -12.41
CA ALA A 547 -26.15 20.60 -12.68
C ALA A 547 -27.35 20.66 -11.72
N ARG A 548 -28.23 19.67 -11.78
CA ARG A 548 -29.35 19.43 -10.85
C ARG A 548 -29.37 17.95 -10.47
N GLY A 549 -29.94 17.62 -9.31
CA GLY A 549 -29.94 16.24 -8.83
C GLY A 549 -30.86 16.03 -7.64
N PRO A 550 -30.93 14.79 -7.13
CA PRO A 550 -31.78 14.45 -6.01
C PRO A 550 -31.39 15.23 -4.74
N ARG A 551 -32.38 15.41 -3.87
CA ARG A 551 -32.25 16.05 -2.57
C ARG A 551 -32.52 15.02 -1.47
N ALA A 552 -31.81 15.14 -0.36
CA ALA A 552 -32.09 14.36 0.83
C ALA A 552 -33.49 14.70 1.34
N VAL A 553 -34.27 13.68 1.73
CA VAL A 553 -35.67 13.89 2.16
C VAL A 553 -35.74 14.70 3.45
N LEU A 554 -34.83 14.44 4.40
CA LEU A 554 -34.81 15.09 5.70
C LEU A 554 -34.43 16.57 5.63
N THR A 555 -33.28 16.87 5.00
CA THR A 555 -32.72 18.23 4.99
C THR A 555 -33.04 19.02 3.73
N ARG A 556 -33.62 18.39 2.70
CA ARG A 556 -33.84 18.96 1.34
C ARG A 556 -32.57 19.47 0.65
N GLN A 557 -31.41 19.19 1.21
CA GLN A 557 -30.12 19.53 0.62
C GLN A 557 -29.75 18.58 -0.52
N PRO A 558 -28.89 19.00 -1.46
CA PRO A 558 -28.26 18.10 -2.42
C PRO A 558 -27.70 16.85 -1.74
N THR A 559 -27.94 15.67 -2.33
CA THR A 559 -27.34 14.41 -1.85
C THR A 559 -25.82 14.48 -1.76
N GLU A 560 -25.23 13.67 -0.88
CA GLU A 560 -23.78 13.51 -0.79
C GLU A 560 -23.28 12.33 -1.64
N GLY A 561 -22.04 12.45 -2.11
CA GLY A 561 -21.31 11.36 -2.76
C GLY A 561 -21.54 11.25 -4.27
N ARG A 562 -20.44 11.06 -5.01
CA ARG A 562 -20.45 10.94 -6.47
C ARG A 562 -21.39 9.85 -6.99
N SER A 563 -21.45 8.70 -6.33
CA SER A 563 -22.27 7.56 -6.76
C SER A 563 -23.78 7.79 -6.66
N ARG A 564 -24.21 8.88 -6.00
CA ARG A 564 -25.61 9.29 -5.79
C ARG A 564 -25.92 10.64 -6.44
N ASP A 565 -25.16 10.99 -7.48
CA ASP A 565 -25.22 12.30 -8.15
C ASP A 565 -25.13 13.46 -7.14
N GLY A 566 -24.24 13.30 -6.15
CA GLY A 566 -24.09 14.24 -5.06
C GLY A 566 -23.60 15.62 -5.48
N GLY A 567 -23.86 16.63 -4.65
CA GLY A 567 -23.34 17.98 -4.85
C GLY A 567 -21.88 18.12 -4.42
N LEU A 568 -21.21 19.15 -4.93
CA LEU A 568 -19.93 19.61 -4.37
C LEU A 568 -20.21 20.54 -3.20
N ARG A 569 -19.46 20.35 -2.11
CA ARG A 569 -19.63 21.14 -0.89
C ARG A 569 -18.88 22.47 -1.03
N LEU A 570 -19.58 23.57 -0.74
CA LEU A 570 -18.98 24.85 -0.39
C LEU A 570 -18.89 24.88 1.13
N GLY A 571 -17.68 24.81 1.68
CA GLY A 571 -17.44 24.77 3.11
C GLY A 571 -17.37 26.15 3.75
N GLU A 572 -17.09 26.15 5.04
CA GLU A 572 -16.91 27.34 5.85
C GLU A 572 -15.70 28.18 5.40
N MET A 573 -14.59 27.53 5.02
CA MET A 573 -13.40 28.24 4.55
C MET A 573 -13.64 28.93 3.21
N GLU A 574 -14.31 28.27 2.26
CA GLU A 574 -14.63 28.88 0.97
C GLU A 574 -15.63 30.04 1.11
N ARG A 575 -16.59 29.92 2.03
CA ARG A 575 -17.49 31.02 2.39
C ARG A 575 -16.69 32.22 2.89
N ASP A 576 -15.73 32.01 3.78
CA ASP A 576 -14.94 33.10 4.35
C ASP A 576 -14.09 33.81 3.28
N CYS A 577 -13.58 33.08 2.29
CA CYS A 577 -12.95 33.68 1.11
C CYS A 577 -13.91 34.59 0.33
N LEU A 578 -15.15 34.16 0.10
CA LEU A 578 -16.16 34.96 -0.61
C LEU A 578 -16.57 36.21 0.18
N ILE A 579 -16.61 36.12 1.52
CA ILE A 579 -16.82 37.27 2.41
C ILE A 579 -15.64 38.24 2.28
N GLY A 580 -14.40 37.74 2.24
CA GLY A 580 -13.19 38.55 2.06
C GLY A 580 -13.18 39.36 0.76
N TYR A 581 -13.75 38.81 -0.33
CA TYR A 581 -13.95 39.54 -1.59
C TYR A 581 -15.13 40.53 -1.55
N GLY A 582 -15.97 40.52 -0.52
CA GLY A 582 -17.19 41.32 -0.46
C GLY A 582 -18.29 40.86 -1.42
N ALA A 583 -18.24 39.61 -1.89
CA ALA A 583 -19.15 39.07 -2.90
C ALA A 583 -20.51 38.64 -2.31
N SER A 584 -21.27 39.59 -1.76
CA SER A 584 -22.52 39.36 -1.03
C SER A 584 -23.61 38.65 -1.86
N MET A 585 -23.81 39.06 -3.11
CA MET A 585 -24.81 38.45 -3.99
C MET A 585 -24.45 37.02 -4.39
N LEU A 586 -23.17 36.75 -4.61
CA LEU A 586 -22.70 35.40 -4.93
C LEU A 586 -22.86 34.45 -3.73
N LEU A 587 -22.62 34.94 -2.51
CA LEU A 587 -22.90 34.19 -1.28
C LEU A 587 -24.38 33.84 -1.15
N MET A 588 -25.27 34.81 -1.40
CA MET A 588 -26.72 34.59 -1.38
C MET A 588 -27.14 33.54 -2.41
N GLU A 589 -26.59 33.61 -3.63
CA GLU A 589 -26.84 32.63 -4.69
C GLU A 589 -26.39 31.22 -4.26
N ARG A 590 -25.14 31.09 -3.79
CA ARG A 590 -24.54 29.79 -3.49
C ARG A 590 -25.13 29.11 -2.26
N LEU A 591 -25.38 29.87 -1.18
CA LEU A 591 -25.90 29.32 0.07
C LEU A 591 -27.42 29.09 0.01
N MET A 592 -28.16 29.97 -0.65
CA MET A 592 -29.63 29.91 -0.67
C MET A 592 -30.16 29.31 -1.98
N LEU A 593 -29.96 30.00 -3.11
CA LEU A 593 -30.61 29.65 -4.38
C LEU A 593 -30.13 28.30 -4.94
N ALA A 594 -28.82 28.03 -4.88
CA ALA A 594 -28.21 26.84 -5.43
C ALA A 594 -28.37 25.59 -4.54
N SER A 595 -28.70 25.75 -3.25
CA SER A 595 -28.78 24.67 -2.27
C SER A 595 -30.21 24.41 -1.82
N ASP A 596 -30.77 25.28 -0.98
CA ASP A 596 -32.03 25.05 -0.28
C ASP A 596 -32.84 26.34 -0.05
N ALA A 597 -33.34 26.93 -1.14
CA ALA A 597 -34.31 28.01 -1.06
C ALA A 597 -35.70 27.48 -0.70
N PHE A 598 -36.28 27.98 0.40
CA PHE A 598 -37.64 27.68 0.82
C PHE A 598 -38.40 28.98 1.12
N ILE A 599 -39.57 29.13 0.50
CA ILE A 599 -40.47 30.26 0.75
C ILE A 599 -41.40 29.89 1.90
N ALA A 600 -41.37 30.69 2.96
CA ALA A 600 -42.18 30.52 4.15
C ALA A 600 -43.01 31.77 4.43
N ASN A 601 -44.22 31.59 4.98
CA ASN A 601 -45.07 32.69 5.41
C ASN A 601 -44.97 32.86 6.93
N ILE A 602 -45.01 34.10 7.42
CA ILE A 602 -44.89 34.44 8.85
C ILE A 602 -46.10 35.32 9.26
N CYS A 603 -46.83 34.99 10.35
CA CYS A 603 -47.92 35.84 10.88
C CYS A 603 -47.28 37.12 11.49
N GLY A 604 -47.69 38.30 11.01
CA GLY A 604 -47.15 39.58 11.46
C GLY A 604 -47.49 39.93 12.92
N THR A 605 -48.55 39.35 13.50
CA THR A 605 -48.92 39.61 14.89
C THR A 605 -48.18 38.71 15.89
N CYS A 606 -48.02 37.42 15.61
CA CYS A 606 -47.40 36.46 16.54
C CYS A 606 -46.00 35.97 16.15
N GLY A 607 -45.50 36.32 14.96
CA GLY A 607 -44.16 35.95 14.47
C GLY A 607 -43.97 34.46 14.14
N ARG A 608 -45.04 33.65 14.15
CA ARG A 608 -44.97 32.21 13.86
C ARG A 608 -45.11 31.91 12.37
N LEU A 609 -44.53 30.79 11.94
CA LEU A 609 -44.71 30.24 10.60
C LEU A 609 -46.18 29.91 10.35
N ALA A 610 -46.73 30.45 9.27
CA ALA A 610 -48.12 30.29 8.86
C ALA A 610 -48.20 29.41 7.60
N SER A 611 -49.30 28.67 7.44
CA SER A 611 -49.55 27.89 6.23
C SER A 611 -50.55 28.64 5.35
N ARG A 612 -50.18 28.91 4.09
CA ARG A 612 -51.09 29.47 3.05
C ARG A 612 -52.05 30.57 3.54
N ALA A 613 -51.49 31.62 4.14
CA ALA A 613 -52.20 32.80 4.66
C ALA A 613 -53.08 32.61 5.91
N TRP A 614 -53.07 31.43 6.53
CA TRP A 614 -53.73 31.19 7.81
C TRP A 614 -52.72 30.88 8.91
N CYS A 615 -52.88 31.57 10.04
CA CYS A 615 -52.11 31.29 11.24
C CYS A 615 -52.97 30.46 12.18
N HIS A 616 -52.45 29.31 12.60
CA HIS A 616 -53.12 28.45 13.57
C HIS A 616 -53.25 29.08 14.98
N ALA A 617 -52.62 30.23 15.21
CA ALA A 617 -52.53 30.84 16.53
C ALA A 617 -53.18 32.24 16.66
N CYS A 618 -53.42 32.99 15.56
CA CYS A 618 -53.77 34.42 15.58
C CYS A 618 -55.14 34.73 14.92
#